data_AF-A0A1C6VP99-F1
#
_entry.id   AF-A0A1C6VP99-F1
#
_cell.length_a   1.000
_cell.length_b   1.000
_cell.length_c   1.000
_cell.angle_alpha   90.00
_cell.angle_beta   90.00
_cell.angle_gamma   90.00
#
_symmetry.space_group_name_H-M   'P 1'
#
loop_
_entity.id
_entity.type
_entity.pdbx_description
1 polymer ?
#
loop_
_entity_poly.entity_id
_entity_poly.type
_entity_poly.pdbx_seq_one_letter_code
_entity_poly.pdbx_strand_id
1 'polypeptide(L)'
;MTAGRAADGGATAAGRGHGATVTAGRAEVCAVVLAAGEGTRLRPLTERLPKALCPVGNVPLLDRALDRLAGLGLVGPGRVAVNACYLGDQVVEHVGGRAHLSVEPGDPLGTAGGVANLREWIAGRGVLVGNADAYLADPDRPPGPDIAALLRDWDGDSVRLLGQPAADPAAPGTFDGHVFTGFSLLPWRLVRELPAGFGDLVRALWRPAEAAGALTVVAYPGTFYDTGTPADYLAANLHAAGGDNLVDPTATVTGRCRAAVIGAGAVVHGDVERAVVWPGATVGPAERLRDAVRAGTVLTVHGTPPTSGRGNI
;
A
#
# COMPACT_ATOMS: atom_id res chain seq x y z
N MET A 1 -63.45 -37.19 -35.75
CA MET A 1 -62.88 -38.56 -35.77
C MET A 1 -62.29 -38.81 -37.14
N THR A 2 -60.96 -38.78 -37.26
CA THR A 2 -60.09 -39.86 -37.78
C THR A 2 -58.67 -39.30 -37.95
N ALA A 3 -57.76 -39.82 -37.13
CA ALA A 3 -56.32 -39.82 -37.34
C ALA A 3 -55.97 -40.54 -38.66
N GLY A 4 -54.83 -40.40 -39.30
CA GLY A 4 -53.56 -39.75 -39.02
C GLY A 4 -52.55 -40.26 -40.06
N ARG A 5 -51.46 -39.53 -40.31
CA ARG A 5 -50.24 -40.09 -40.90
C ARG A 5 -49.06 -39.16 -40.59
N ALA A 6 -48.01 -39.76 -40.02
CA ALA A 6 -46.74 -39.13 -39.73
C ALA A 6 -45.78 -39.26 -40.93
N ALA A 7 -44.91 -38.26 -41.12
CA ALA A 7 -43.45 -38.35 -41.03
C ALA A 7 -42.76 -37.29 -41.92
N ASP A 8 -41.90 -36.48 -41.29
CA ASP A 8 -40.44 -36.47 -41.50
C ASP A 8 -39.78 -35.09 -41.70
N GLY A 9 -38.62 -34.92 -41.05
CA GLY A 9 -37.52 -34.05 -41.46
C GLY A 9 -37.48 -32.59 -40.95
N GLY A 10 -36.41 -32.22 -40.24
CA GLY A 10 -35.80 -30.89 -40.43
C GLY A 10 -35.41 -30.07 -39.19
N ALA A 11 -34.28 -30.44 -38.57
CA ALA A 11 -33.22 -29.59 -38.04
C ALA A 11 -33.54 -28.22 -37.39
N THR A 12 -33.18 -28.14 -36.11
CA THR A 12 -32.86 -26.94 -35.33
C THR A 12 -31.72 -26.11 -35.96
N ALA A 13 -31.88 -24.79 -36.04
CA ALA A 13 -30.78 -23.85 -36.20
C ALA A 13 -31.00 -22.61 -35.33
N ALA A 14 -30.12 -22.47 -34.34
CA ALA A 14 -29.95 -21.31 -33.50
C ALA A 14 -29.22 -20.19 -34.24
N GLY A 15 -29.43 -18.96 -33.76
CA GLY A 15 -28.38 -17.94 -33.74
C GLY A 15 -28.55 -16.77 -34.71
N ARG A 16 -28.63 -15.57 -34.10
CA ARG A 16 -27.94 -14.30 -34.42
C ARG A 16 -28.75 -13.22 -33.70
N GLY A 17 -28.38 -12.78 -32.49
CA GLY A 17 -27.07 -12.23 -32.15
C GLY A 17 -27.26 -10.72 -32.09
N HIS A 18 -27.76 -10.23 -30.95
CA HIS A 18 -27.85 -8.80 -30.65
C HIS A 18 -26.43 -8.24 -30.71
N GLY A 19 -26.20 -7.31 -31.63
CA GLY A 19 -24.97 -6.54 -31.69
C GLY A 19 -24.79 -5.74 -30.41
N ALA A 20 -23.97 -6.26 -29.50
CA ALA A 20 -23.38 -5.45 -28.45
C ALA A 20 -22.35 -4.55 -29.13
N THR A 21 -22.71 -3.27 -29.30
CA THR A 21 -21.75 -2.22 -29.58
C THR A 21 -20.80 -2.16 -28.39
N VAL A 22 -19.63 -2.81 -28.51
CA VAL A 22 -18.52 -2.63 -27.57
C VAL A 22 -17.98 -1.23 -27.81
N THR A 23 -18.56 -0.26 -27.13
CA THR A 23 -17.86 0.99 -26.84
C THR A 23 -16.57 0.58 -26.15
N ALA A 24 -15.41 0.96 -26.68
CA ALA A 24 -14.12 0.76 -26.03
C ALA A 24 -14.11 1.55 -24.71
N GLY A 25 -14.72 0.97 -23.68
CA GLY A 25 -14.80 1.50 -22.35
C GLY A 25 -13.43 1.36 -21.71
N ARG A 26 -12.92 2.46 -21.14
CA ARG A 26 -11.73 2.45 -20.28
C ARG A 26 -11.86 1.28 -19.30
N ALA A 27 -10.84 0.42 -19.21
CA ALA A 27 -10.85 -0.74 -18.33
C ALA A 27 -11.25 -0.30 -16.91
N GLU A 28 -12.27 -0.95 -16.32
CA GLU A 28 -12.66 -0.66 -14.95
C GLU A 28 -11.55 -1.12 -14.00
N VAL A 29 -11.22 -0.30 -12.99
CA VAL A 29 -10.16 -0.57 -12.01
C VAL A 29 -10.75 -0.59 -10.60
N CYS A 30 -10.32 -1.57 -9.81
CA CYS A 30 -10.44 -1.56 -8.35
C CYS A 30 -9.06 -1.52 -7.70
N ALA A 31 -9.01 -1.34 -6.38
CA ALA A 31 -7.76 -1.27 -5.63
C ALA A 31 -7.69 -2.32 -4.53
N VAL A 32 -6.47 -2.79 -4.29
CA VAL A 32 -6.12 -3.69 -3.18
C VAL A 32 -4.97 -3.06 -2.41
N VAL A 33 -5.15 -2.84 -1.11
CA VAL A 33 -4.06 -2.44 -0.21
C VAL A 33 -3.55 -3.66 0.54
N LEU A 34 -2.25 -3.91 0.42
CA LEU A 34 -1.57 -5.01 1.07
C LEU A 34 -1.14 -4.61 2.49
N ALA A 35 -1.79 -5.17 3.51
CA ALA A 35 -1.58 -4.86 4.93
C ALA A 35 -1.37 -6.11 5.82
N ALA A 36 -1.24 -7.31 5.22
CA ALA A 36 -1.10 -8.57 5.95
C ALA A 36 0.30 -8.86 6.54
N GLY A 37 1.33 -8.09 6.18
CA GLY A 37 2.72 -8.40 6.52
C GLY A 37 3.10 -8.14 8.00
N GLU A 38 3.98 -8.99 8.53
CA GLU A 38 4.41 -8.92 9.95
C GLU A 38 5.31 -7.72 10.29
N GLY A 39 6.05 -7.18 9.32
CA GLY A 39 7.00 -6.09 9.57
C GLY A 39 8.08 -6.46 10.60
N THR A 40 8.65 -7.66 10.51
CA THR A 40 9.59 -8.22 11.51
C THR A 40 10.83 -7.36 11.76
N ARG A 41 11.29 -6.63 10.74
CA ARG A 41 12.42 -5.69 10.82
C ARG A 41 12.16 -4.45 11.68
N LEU A 42 10.90 -4.13 11.97
CA LEU A 42 10.50 -3.05 12.88
C LEU A 42 10.24 -3.51 14.32
N ARG A 43 10.43 -4.80 14.62
CA ARG A 43 10.28 -5.29 16.00
C ARG A 43 11.27 -4.56 16.92
N PRO A 44 10.89 -4.28 18.17
CA PRO A 44 9.64 -4.72 18.85
C PRO A 44 8.42 -3.81 18.64
N LEU A 45 8.47 -2.77 17.79
CA LEU A 45 7.31 -1.89 17.55
C LEU A 45 6.13 -2.68 16.96
N THR A 46 6.42 -3.54 15.99
CA THR A 46 5.41 -4.32 15.29
C THR A 46 4.79 -5.46 16.10
N GLU A 47 5.35 -5.78 17.28
CA GLU A 47 4.73 -6.72 18.22
C GLU A 47 3.49 -6.12 18.91
N ARG A 48 3.36 -4.79 18.90
CA ARG A 48 2.24 -4.06 19.52
C ARG A 48 1.21 -3.60 18.49
N LEU A 49 1.68 -3.14 17.33
CA LEU A 49 0.88 -2.49 16.31
C LEU A 49 1.36 -2.97 14.94
N PRO A 50 0.51 -3.54 14.06
CA PRO A 50 0.97 -4.01 12.75
C PRO A 50 1.58 -2.87 11.94
N LYS A 51 2.57 -3.17 11.07
CA LYS A 51 3.29 -2.13 10.32
C LYS A 51 2.35 -1.19 9.56
N ALA A 52 1.27 -1.71 9.00
CA ALA A 52 0.26 -0.94 8.31
C ALA A 52 -0.40 0.15 9.19
N LEU A 53 -0.44 -0.02 10.51
CA LEU A 53 -1.03 0.95 11.44
C LEU A 53 0.02 1.83 12.14
N CYS A 54 1.31 1.55 11.97
CA CYS A 54 2.36 2.44 12.48
C CYS A 54 2.20 3.85 11.92
N PRO A 55 2.16 4.91 12.76
CA PRO A 55 1.93 6.26 12.31
C PRO A 55 3.17 6.86 11.66
N VAL A 56 3.05 7.51 10.52
CA VAL A 56 4.07 8.41 9.99
C VAL A 56 3.48 9.80 9.97
N GLY A 57 4.12 10.76 10.63
CA GLY A 57 3.60 12.12 10.77
C GLY A 57 2.19 12.14 11.35
N ASN A 58 1.96 11.39 12.43
CA ASN A 58 0.67 11.22 13.11
C ASN A 58 -0.48 10.61 12.28
N VAL A 59 -0.20 10.07 11.08
CA VAL A 59 -1.19 9.38 10.26
C VAL A 59 -0.77 7.93 10.04
N PRO A 60 -1.62 6.93 10.32
CA PRO A 60 -1.35 5.53 10.02
C PRO A 60 -0.95 5.32 8.55
N LEU A 61 0.04 4.46 8.33
CA LEU A 61 0.54 4.13 6.99
C LEU A 61 -0.58 3.64 6.05
N LEU A 62 -1.49 2.80 6.56
CA LEU A 62 -2.68 2.31 5.86
C LEU A 62 -3.61 3.45 5.45
N ASP A 63 -3.85 4.42 6.33
CA ASP A 63 -4.70 5.57 6.01
C ASP A 63 -4.06 6.41 4.90
N ARG A 64 -2.74 6.58 4.90
CA ARG A 64 -2.03 7.26 3.79
C ARG A 64 -2.20 6.56 2.45
N ALA A 65 -2.29 5.22 2.44
CA ALA A 65 -2.57 4.47 1.22
C ALA A 65 -4.04 4.62 0.80
N LEU A 66 -4.99 4.53 1.74
CA LEU A 66 -6.41 4.71 1.49
C LEU A 66 -6.75 6.14 1.01
N ASP A 67 -6.11 7.17 1.56
CA ASP A 67 -6.29 8.56 1.16
C ASP A 67 -5.84 8.80 -0.29
N ARG A 68 -4.76 8.14 -0.73
CA ARG A 68 -4.35 8.16 -2.15
C ARG A 68 -5.40 7.54 -3.06
N LEU A 69 -5.93 6.39 -2.67
CA LEU A 69 -6.99 5.73 -3.42
C LEU A 69 -8.24 6.62 -3.48
N ALA A 70 -8.61 7.25 -2.37
CA ALA A 70 -9.71 8.19 -2.30
C ALA A 70 -9.49 9.41 -3.21
N GLY A 71 -8.26 9.94 -3.28
CA GLY A 71 -7.87 11.02 -4.19
C GLY A 71 -7.95 10.64 -5.69
N LEU A 72 -7.98 9.33 -6.01
CA LEU A 72 -8.27 8.80 -7.34
C LEU A 72 -9.76 8.50 -7.57
N GLY A 73 -10.62 8.73 -6.57
CA GLY A 73 -12.04 8.36 -6.60
C GLY A 73 -12.31 6.88 -6.30
N LEU A 74 -11.30 6.11 -5.86
CA LEU A 74 -11.45 4.72 -5.46
C LEU A 74 -11.79 4.68 -3.96
N VAL A 75 -13.09 4.62 -3.66
CA VAL A 75 -13.62 4.65 -2.29
C VAL A 75 -14.63 3.54 -2.04
N GLY A 76 -14.67 3.06 -0.79
CA GLY A 76 -15.69 2.12 -0.31
C GLY A 76 -15.43 0.66 -0.68
N PRO A 77 -16.20 -0.27 -0.07
CA PRO A 77 -15.95 -1.71 -0.15
C PRO A 77 -16.24 -2.34 -1.52
N GLY A 78 -16.92 -1.61 -2.42
CA GLY A 78 -17.11 -2.06 -3.81
C GLY A 78 -15.90 -1.79 -4.71
N ARG A 79 -14.99 -0.89 -4.33
CA ARG A 79 -13.85 -0.43 -5.15
C ARG A 79 -12.50 -0.65 -4.49
N VAL A 80 -12.44 -0.72 -3.17
CA VAL A 80 -11.20 -0.90 -2.41
C VAL A 80 -11.31 -2.14 -1.54
N ALA A 81 -10.27 -2.96 -1.55
CA ALA A 81 -10.07 -4.06 -0.62
C ALA A 81 -8.78 -3.87 0.18
N VAL A 82 -8.74 -4.39 1.40
CA VAL A 82 -7.56 -4.45 2.26
C VAL A 82 -7.41 -5.89 2.73
N ASN A 83 -6.24 -6.49 2.56
CA ASN A 83 -5.96 -7.80 3.17
C ASN A 83 -5.35 -7.64 4.56
N ALA A 84 -5.60 -8.60 5.43
CA ALA A 84 -5.09 -8.59 6.81
C ALA A 84 -4.71 -10.02 7.24
N CYS A 85 -3.66 -10.15 8.05
CA CYS A 85 -3.22 -11.45 8.60
C CYS A 85 -2.59 -11.24 9.98
N TYR A 86 -1.34 -10.78 10.02
CA TYR A 86 -0.64 -10.50 11.27
C TYR A 86 -1.29 -9.34 12.03
N LEU A 87 -1.67 -9.58 13.30
CA LEU A 87 -2.50 -8.67 14.11
C LEU A 87 -3.75 -8.19 13.33
N GLY A 88 -4.32 -9.09 12.52
CA GLY A 88 -5.36 -8.76 11.54
C GLY A 88 -6.61 -8.11 12.14
N ASP A 89 -6.98 -8.48 13.37
CA ASP A 89 -8.11 -7.88 14.08
C ASP A 89 -7.96 -6.35 14.23
N GLN A 90 -6.75 -5.85 14.50
CA GLN A 90 -6.50 -4.41 14.59
C GLN A 90 -6.67 -3.73 13.23
N VAL A 91 -6.22 -4.37 12.14
CA VAL A 91 -6.38 -3.86 10.77
C VAL A 91 -7.86 -3.84 10.39
N VAL A 92 -8.59 -4.92 10.69
CA VAL A 92 -10.04 -5.06 10.46
C VAL A 92 -10.82 -3.97 11.19
N GLU A 93 -10.56 -3.80 12.49
CA GLU A 93 -11.19 -2.77 13.31
C GLU A 93 -10.89 -1.37 12.77
N HIS A 94 -9.62 -1.09 12.45
CA HIS A 94 -9.21 0.20 11.93
C HIS A 94 -9.89 0.52 10.60
N VAL A 95 -9.89 -0.40 9.64
CA VAL A 95 -10.48 -0.18 8.30
C VAL A 95 -12.00 -0.02 8.38
N GLY A 96 -12.68 -0.88 9.13
CA GLY A 96 -14.14 -0.88 9.24
C GLY A 96 -14.84 -0.92 7.87
N GLY A 97 -15.86 -0.07 7.68
CA GLY A 97 -16.65 -0.03 6.45
C GLY A 97 -16.00 0.67 5.24
N ARG A 98 -14.74 1.12 5.35
CA ARG A 98 -14.06 1.91 4.31
C ARG A 98 -13.64 1.08 3.09
N ALA A 99 -13.44 -0.23 3.28
CA ALA A 99 -12.99 -1.16 2.25
C ALA A 99 -13.54 -2.57 2.49
N HIS A 100 -13.47 -3.41 1.46
CA HIS A 100 -13.70 -4.85 1.60
C HIS A 100 -12.52 -5.49 2.33
N LEU A 101 -12.79 -6.34 3.32
CA LEU A 101 -11.75 -6.96 4.13
C LEU A 101 -11.52 -8.41 3.68
N SER A 102 -10.28 -8.72 3.31
CA SER A 102 -9.83 -10.08 3.02
C SER A 102 -8.89 -10.55 4.14
N VAL A 103 -9.43 -11.22 5.14
CA VAL A 103 -8.64 -11.79 6.23
C VAL A 103 -8.06 -13.13 5.79
N GLU A 104 -6.75 -13.26 5.84
CA GLU A 104 -6.03 -14.47 5.42
C GLU A 104 -6.10 -15.54 6.52
N PRO A 105 -6.35 -16.81 6.18
CA PRO A 105 -6.42 -17.88 7.16
C PRO A 105 -5.02 -18.34 7.57
N GLY A 106 -4.64 -18.11 8.83
CA GLY A 106 -3.39 -18.60 9.39
C GLY A 106 -2.21 -17.69 9.07
N ASP A 107 -1.28 -18.17 8.24
CA ASP A 107 -0.06 -17.44 7.89
C ASP A 107 -0.24 -16.52 6.68
N PRO A 108 0.53 -15.43 6.58
CA PRO A 108 0.42 -14.51 5.45
C PRO A 108 0.64 -15.21 4.11
N LEU A 109 -0.24 -14.97 3.13
CA LEU A 109 -0.18 -15.55 1.78
C LEU A 109 0.82 -14.82 0.86
N GLY A 110 1.54 -13.82 1.36
CA GLY A 110 2.39 -12.97 0.55
C GLY A 110 1.59 -12.07 -0.41
N THR A 111 2.30 -11.26 -1.20
CA THR A 111 1.65 -10.22 -2.01
C THR A 111 0.85 -10.77 -3.19
N ALA A 112 1.34 -11.83 -3.84
CA ALA A 112 0.60 -12.48 -4.93
C ALA A 112 -0.57 -13.29 -4.39
N GLY A 113 -0.36 -14.03 -3.28
CA GLY A 113 -1.40 -14.81 -2.63
C GLY A 113 -2.55 -13.97 -2.10
N GLY A 114 -2.26 -12.81 -1.49
CA GLY A 114 -3.27 -11.87 -1.01
C GLY A 114 -4.14 -11.31 -2.15
N VAL A 115 -3.54 -10.94 -3.28
CA VAL A 115 -4.30 -10.51 -4.48
C VAL A 115 -5.09 -11.67 -5.10
N ALA A 116 -4.48 -12.87 -5.13
CA ALA A 116 -5.13 -14.09 -5.60
C ALA A 116 -6.38 -14.45 -4.79
N ASN A 117 -6.35 -14.27 -3.47
CA ASN A 117 -7.49 -14.53 -2.59
C ASN A 117 -8.70 -13.61 -2.88
N LEU A 118 -8.44 -12.46 -3.51
CA LEU A 118 -9.46 -11.48 -3.90
C LEU A 118 -9.96 -11.65 -5.34
N ARG A 119 -9.59 -12.71 -6.08
CA ARG A 119 -9.96 -12.89 -7.49
C ARG A 119 -11.46 -12.74 -7.75
N GLU A 120 -12.30 -13.36 -6.93
CA GLU A 120 -13.76 -13.28 -7.08
C GLU A 120 -14.28 -11.86 -6.83
N TRP A 121 -13.71 -11.14 -5.87
CA TRP A 121 -14.06 -9.74 -5.62
C TRP A 121 -13.56 -8.83 -6.76
N ILE A 122 -12.37 -9.06 -7.30
CA ILE A 122 -11.79 -8.27 -8.41
C ILE A 122 -12.66 -8.41 -9.67
N ALA A 123 -13.19 -9.61 -9.95
CA ALA A 123 -14.28 -9.85 -10.91
C ALA A 123 -14.06 -9.25 -12.31
N GLY A 124 -12.88 -9.44 -12.92
CA GLY A 124 -12.63 -8.97 -14.28
C GLY A 124 -12.01 -7.58 -14.40
N ARG A 125 -11.88 -6.86 -13.29
CA ARG A 125 -11.34 -5.49 -13.26
C ARG A 125 -9.81 -5.48 -13.25
N GLY A 126 -9.22 -4.41 -13.78
CA GLY A 126 -7.83 -4.07 -13.50
C GLY A 126 -7.64 -3.80 -12.01
N VAL A 127 -6.45 -4.06 -11.48
CA VAL A 127 -6.18 -3.92 -10.05
C VAL A 127 -5.02 -2.97 -9.79
N LEU A 128 -5.30 -1.89 -9.07
CA LEU A 128 -4.29 -1.01 -8.50
C LEU A 128 -3.89 -1.56 -7.12
N VAL A 129 -2.71 -2.16 -7.03
CA VAL A 129 -2.17 -2.69 -5.77
C VAL A 129 -1.32 -1.64 -5.09
N GLY A 130 -1.65 -1.31 -3.85
CA GLY A 130 -0.84 -0.45 -2.97
C GLY A 130 -0.24 -1.24 -1.81
N ASN A 131 1.01 -1.01 -1.48
CA ASN A 131 1.60 -1.51 -0.25
C ASN A 131 1.28 -0.53 0.88
N ALA A 132 0.66 -1.02 1.97
CA ALA A 132 0.29 -0.15 3.09
C ALA A 132 1.48 0.56 3.73
N ASP A 133 2.67 -0.04 3.65
CA ASP A 133 3.88 0.39 4.34
C ASP A 133 4.79 1.34 3.55
N ALA A 134 4.39 1.72 2.34
CA ALA A 134 5.07 2.71 1.53
C ALA A 134 4.73 4.13 1.99
N TYR A 135 5.73 4.88 2.46
CA TYR A 135 5.58 6.33 2.63
C TYR A 135 5.92 7.03 1.32
N LEU A 136 4.96 7.81 0.83
CA LEU A 136 5.10 8.67 -0.34
C LEU A 136 4.74 10.10 0.06
N ALA A 137 5.46 11.08 -0.47
CA ALA A 137 5.10 12.49 -0.36
C ALA A 137 5.57 13.26 -1.61
N ASP A 138 4.64 13.82 -2.36
CA ASP A 138 4.93 14.69 -3.51
C ASP A 138 4.76 16.15 -3.05
N PRO A 139 5.76 17.03 -3.25
CA PRO A 139 5.65 18.43 -2.82
C PRO A 139 4.66 19.24 -3.65
N ASP A 140 4.37 18.82 -4.89
CA ASP A 140 3.58 19.56 -5.86
C ASP A 140 2.17 18.97 -6.03
N ARG A 141 1.94 17.74 -5.55
CA ARG A 141 0.69 17.00 -5.76
C ARG A 141 0.14 16.42 -4.47
N PRO A 142 -1.17 16.54 -4.22
CA PRO A 142 -1.80 15.86 -3.09
C PRO A 142 -1.87 14.34 -3.32
N PRO A 143 -2.15 13.56 -2.26
CA PRO A 143 -2.43 12.13 -2.36
C PRO A 143 -3.52 11.82 -3.39
N GLY A 144 -3.23 10.90 -4.31
CA GLY A 144 -4.09 10.51 -5.43
C GLY A 144 -3.53 11.02 -6.76
N PRO A 145 -3.57 12.34 -7.05
CA PRO A 145 -2.89 12.91 -8.21
C PRO A 145 -1.40 12.57 -8.32
N ASP A 146 -0.71 12.35 -7.19
CA ASP A 146 0.69 11.91 -7.11
C ASP A 146 0.93 10.53 -7.78
N ILE A 147 -0.07 9.64 -7.79
CA ILE A 147 0.01 8.30 -8.40
C ILE A 147 -0.89 8.12 -9.64
N ALA A 148 -1.67 9.13 -10.02
CA ALA A 148 -2.64 9.07 -11.13
C ALA A 148 -2.01 8.74 -12.49
N ALA A 149 -0.70 8.95 -12.64
CA ALA A 149 0.04 8.59 -13.85
C ALA A 149 0.00 7.08 -14.16
N LEU A 150 -0.18 6.22 -13.16
CA LEU A 150 -0.38 4.78 -13.39
C LEU A 150 -1.62 4.51 -14.25
N LEU A 151 -2.71 5.26 -14.03
CA LEU A 151 -4.02 5.05 -14.67
C LEU A 151 -4.21 5.84 -15.98
N ARG A 152 -3.33 6.80 -16.26
CA ARG A 152 -3.42 7.66 -17.45
C ARG A 152 -3.09 6.85 -18.70
N ASP A 153 -4.01 6.83 -19.67
CA ASP A 153 -3.83 6.11 -20.94
C ASP A 153 -3.40 4.65 -20.75
N TRP A 154 -3.93 4.00 -19.70
CA TRP A 154 -3.71 2.58 -19.48
C TRP A 154 -4.52 1.77 -20.48
N ASP A 155 -3.84 0.84 -21.16
CA ASP A 155 -4.40 -0.04 -22.20
C ASP A 155 -5.26 -1.19 -21.63
N GLY A 156 -5.27 -1.37 -20.31
CA GLY A 156 -5.95 -2.46 -19.63
C GLY A 156 -5.17 -3.77 -19.60
N ASP A 157 -3.98 -3.80 -20.20
CA ASP A 157 -3.22 -5.03 -20.48
C ASP A 157 -1.76 -4.98 -20.03
N SER A 158 -1.17 -3.80 -19.94
CA SER A 158 0.20 -3.58 -19.46
C SER A 158 0.28 -3.63 -17.93
N VAL A 159 1.38 -4.16 -17.40
CA VAL A 159 1.74 -3.99 -16.00
C VAL A 159 2.43 -2.66 -15.84
N ARG A 160 2.02 -1.85 -14.86
CA ARG A 160 2.70 -0.59 -14.55
C ARG A 160 3.17 -0.57 -13.11
N LEU A 161 4.45 -0.26 -12.91
CA LEU A 161 5.03 -0.07 -11.58
C LEU A 161 5.27 1.42 -11.35
N LEU A 162 4.95 1.93 -10.17
CA LEU A 162 5.40 3.24 -9.75
C LEU A 162 6.84 3.11 -9.23
N GLY A 163 7.78 3.92 -9.74
CA GLY A 163 9.18 3.73 -9.41
C GLY A 163 10.03 5.01 -9.37
N GLN A 164 11.17 4.91 -8.72
CA GLN A 164 12.21 5.96 -8.68
C GLN A 164 13.53 5.43 -9.21
N PRO A 165 14.37 6.27 -9.85
CA PRO A 165 15.69 5.85 -10.27
C PRO A 165 16.46 5.17 -9.13
N ALA A 166 16.97 3.98 -9.39
CA ALA A 166 17.79 3.27 -8.43
C ALA A 166 19.20 3.87 -8.41
N ALA A 167 19.82 3.92 -7.22
CA ALA A 167 21.23 4.33 -7.10
C ALA A 167 22.17 3.40 -7.90
N ASP A 168 21.84 2.10 -7.93
CA ASP A 168 22.41 1.12 -8.84
C ASP A 168 21.28 0.53 -9.71
N PRO A 169 21.17 0.94 -10.98
CA PRO A 169 20.16 0.43 -11.91
C PRO A 169 20.19 -1.09 -12.09
N ALA A 170 21.33 -1.75 -11.85
CA ALA A 170 21.51 -3.19 -12.00
C ALA A 170 21.27 -3.97 -10.69
N ALA A 171 20.96 -3.28 -9.58
CA ALA A 171 20.76 -3.93 -8.30
C ALA A 171 19.58 -4.93 -8.34
N PRO A 172 19.66 -6.04 -7.59
CA PRO A 172 18.54 -6.96 -7.48
C PRO A 172 17.27 -6.24 -6.99
N GLY A 173 16.14 -6.50 -7.65
CA GLY A 173 14.85 -5.90 -7.29
C GLY A 173 14.52 -4.61 -8.04
N THR A 174 15.41 -4.11 -8.92
CA THR A 174 15.08 -3.02 -9.84
C THR A 174 14.28 -3.52 -11.05
N PHE A 175 13.52 -2.62 -11.65
CA PHE A 175 12.80 -2.81 -12.91
C PHE A 175 13.10 -1.60 -13.78
N ASP A 176 13.61 -1.81 -14.99
CA ASP A 176 14.02 -0.74 -15.90
C ASP A 176 14.91 0.34 -15.22
N GLY A 177 15.84 -0.09 -14.35
CA GLY A 177 16.72 0.80 -13.60
C GLY A 177 16.07 1.57 -12.43
N HIS A 178 14.83 1.25 -12.07
CA HIS A 178 14.07 1.90 -10.99
C HIS A 178 13.77 0.96 -9.83
N VAL A 179 13.70 1.51 -8.61
CA VAL A 179 13.13 0.85 -7.43
C VAL A 179 11.62 1.04 -7.38
N PHE A 180 10.88 0.00 -7.00
CA PHE A 180 9.44 0.06 -6.79
C PHE A 180 9.09 0.90 -5.55
N THR A 181 8.10 1.78 -5.68
CA THR A 181 7.74 2.76 -4.63
C THR A 181 6.38 2.52 -3.97
N GLY A 182 5.79 1.34 -4.18
CA GLY A 182 4.64 0.89 -3.40
C GLY A 182 3.31 0.78 -4.13
N PHE A 183 3.19 1.29 -5.37
CA PHE A 183 1.95 1.12 -6.16
C PHE A 183 2.21 0.48 -7.53
N SER A 184 1.40 -0.52 -7.88
CA SER A 184 1.42 -1.18 -9.19
C SER A 184 0.01 -1.30 -9.77
N LEU A 185 -0.12 -1.26 -11.09
CA LEU A 185 -1.37 -1.50 -11.81
C LEU A 185 -1.25 -2.78 -12.62
N LEU A 186 -2.15 -3.73 -12.37
CA LEU A 186 -2.10 -5.09 -12.90
C LEU A 186 -3.33 -5.38 -13.76
N PRO A 187 -3.16 -6.01 -14.94
CA PRO A 187 -4.27 -6.41 -15.79
C PRO A 187 -4.96 -7.67 -15.25
N TRP A 188 -6.29 -7.75 -15.39
CA TRP A 188 -7.07 -8.91 -14.92
C TRP A 188 -6.57 -10.23 -15.50
N ARG A 189 -6.16 -10.23 -16.78
CA ARG A 189 -5.67 -11.45 -17.45
C ARG A 189 -4.46 -12.09 -16.77
N LEU A 190 -3.66 -11.33 -16.02
CA LEU A 190 -2.55 -11.86 -15.24
C LEU A 190 -2.98 -12.18 -13.81
N VAL A 191 -3.79 -11.30 -13.21
CA VAL A 191 -4.30 -11.48 -11.84
C VAL A 191 -5.09 -12.79 -11.69
N ARG A 192 -5.91 -13.15 -12.68
CA ARG A 192 -6.72 -14.37 -12.64
C ARG A 192 -5.89 -15.67 -12.65
N GLU A 193 -4.66 -15.60 -13.17
CA GLU A 193 -3.74 -16.74 -13.31
C GLU A 193 -2.74 -16.85 -12.15
N LEU A 194 -2.75 -15.89 -11.21
CA LEU A 194 -1.90 -15.96 -10.02
C LEU A 194 -2.15 -17.31 -9.31
N PRO A 195 -1.14 -17.96 -8.73
CA PRO A 195 -1.34 -19.16 -7.94
C PRO A 195 -2.13 -18.86 -6.67
N ALA A 196 -2.88 -19.84 -6.16
CA ALA A 196 -3.42 -19.78 -4.80
C ALA A 196 -2.33 -20.14 -3.78
N GLY A 197 -2.37 -19.55 -2.58
CA GLY A 197 -1.39 -19.78 -1.53
C GLY A 197 -0.24 -18.79 -1.52
N PHE A 198 0.84 -19.11 -0.79
CA PHE A 198 1.97 -18.21 -0.58
C PHE A 198 2.68 -17.84 -1.89
N GLY A 199 2.86 -16.54 -2.13
CA GLY A 199 3.65 -16.06 -3.27
C GLY A 199 3.88 -14.55 -3.29
N ASP A 200 4.87 -14.13 -4.07
CA ASP A 200 5.22 -12.71 -4.25
C ASP A 200 4.94 -12.24 -5.69
N LEU A 201 4.41 -11.01 -5.82
CA LEU A 201 4.09 -10.39 -7.11
C LEU A 201 5.31 -10.22 -8.02
N VAL A 202 6.50 -10.03 -7.44
CA VAL A 202 7.75 -9.84 -8.20
C VAL A 202 8.01 -11.06 -9.08
N ARG A 203 8.00 -12.27 -8.51
CA ARG A 203 8.27 -13.52 -9.22
C ARG A 203 7.06 -14.03 -9.98
N ALA A 204 5.88 -13.95 -9.37
CA ALA A 204 4.67 -14.53 -9.94
C ALA A 204 4.11 -13.73 -11.13
N LEU A 205 4.38 -12.42 -11.20
CA LEU A 205 3.72 -11.55 -12.18
C LEU A 205 4.66 -10.52 -12.82
N TRP A 206 5.44 -9.76 -12.04
CA TRP A 206 6.23 -8.65 -12.59
C TRP A 206 7.40 -9.10 -13.45
N ARG A 207 8.22 -10.05 -13.00
CA ARG A 207 9.35 -10.59 -13.78
C ARG A 207 8.90 -11.30 -15.07
N PRO A 208 7.84 -12.13 -15.06
CA PRO A 208 7.26 -12.65 -16.30
C PRO A 208 6.76 -11.55 -17.25
N ALA A 209 6.09 -10.52 -16.74
CA ALA A 209 5.62 -9.41 -17.56
C ALA A 209 6.76 -8.57 -18.15
N GLU A 210 7.81 -8.31 -17.38
CA GLU A 210 9.03 -7.64 -17.83
C GLU A 210 9.74 -8.45 -18.93
N ALA A 211 9.93 -9.76 -18.73
CA ALA A 211 10.53 -10.63 -19.74
C ALA A 211 9.71 -10.69 -21.04
N ALA A 212 8.39 -10.50 -20.96
CA ALA A 212 7.49 -10.44 -22.11
C ALA A 212 7.39 -9.03 -22.75
N GLY A 213 8.10 -8.03 -22.22
CA GLY A 213 8.01 -6.64 -22.69
C GLY A 213 6.67 -5.96 -22.37
N ALA A 214 5.91 -6.49 -21.42
CA ALA A 214 4.58 -6.03 -21.03
C ALA A 214 4.55 -5.24 -19.70
N LEU A 215 5.72 -4.87 -19.18
CA LEU A 215 5.88 -4.07 -17.96
C LEU A 215 6.52 -2.74 -18.29
N THR A 216 5.96 -1.66 -17.74
CA THR A 216 6.54 -0.31 -17.80
C THR A 216 6.68 0.26 -16.40
N VAL A 217 7.72 1.07 -16.17
CA VAL A 217 7.84 1.85 -14.94
C VAL A 217 7.39 3.29 -15.17
N VAL A 218 6.51 3.76 -14.31
CA VAL A 218 6.03 5.14 -14.24
C VAL A 218 6.83 5.85 -13.15
N ALA A 219 7.55 6.91 -13.52
CA ALA A 219 8.37 7.67 -12.59
C ALA A 219 7.53 8.37 -11.51
N TYR A 220 7.98 8.25 -10.26
CA TYR A 220 7.45 8.96 -9.11
C TYR A 220 8.38 10.10 -8.70
N PRO A 221 7.97 11.37 -8.86
CA PRO A 221 8.86 12.52 -8.64
C PRO A 221 9.00 12.94 -7.17
N GLY A 222 8.17 12.39 -6.27
CA GLY A 222 8.15 12.77 -4.87
C GLY A 222 9.27 12.14 -4.03
N THR A 223 9.07 12.09 -2.72
CA THR A 223 9.91 11.33 -1.77
C THR A 223 9.27 10.00 -1.45
N PHE A 224 10.07 8.94 -1.42
CA PHE A 224 9.68 7.59 -1.04
C PHE A 224 10.55 7.06 0.11
N TYR A 225 9.93 6.41 1.09
CA TYR A 225 10.61 5.56 2.07
C TYR A 225 9.89 4.21 2.19
N ASP A 226 10.63 3.10 2.06
CA ASP A 226 10.19 1.81 2.61
C ASP A 226 10.41 1.89 4.12
N THR A 227 9.32 2.01 4.88
CA THR A 227 9.38 2.15 6.34
C THR A 227 9.75 0.84 7.06
N GLY A 228 10.51 -0.06 6.41
CA GLY A 228 10.81 -1.42 6.84
C GLY A 228 11.73 -1.53 8.05
N THR A 229 12.54 -0.52 8.34
CA THR A 229 13.45 -0.52 9.50
C THR A 229 13.16 0.67 10.43
N PRO A 230 13.59 0.65 11.70
CA PRO A 230 13.43 1.80 12.59
C PRO A 230 14.08 3.08 12.04
N ALA A 231 15.22 2.95 11.34
CA ALA A 231 15.91 4.08 10.72
C ALA A 231 15.07 4.70 9.59
N ASP A 232 14.53 3.89 8.69
CA ASP A 232 13.72 4.36 7.56
C ASP A 232 12.36 4.90 8.04
N TYR A 233 11.75 4.24 9.02
CA TYR A 233 10.52 4.69 9.64
C TYR A 233 10.70 6.03 10.37
N LEU A 234 11.83 6.22 11.07
CA LEU A 234 12.17 7.52 11.64
C LEU A 234 12.41 8.55 10.55
N ALA A 235 13.17 8.23 9.51
CA ALA A 235 13.41 9.14 8.37
C ALA A 235 12.10 9.64 7.74
N ALA A 236 11.15 8.73 7.50
CA ALA A 236 9.82 9.07 6.97
C ALA A 236 9.04 10.02 7.91
N ASN A 237 9.13 9.81 9.23
CA ASN A 237 8.50 10.70 10.21
C ASN A 237 9.15 12.09 10.25
N LEU A 238 10.47 12.16 10.21
CA LEU A 238 11.20 13.43 10.19
C LEU A 238 10.93 14.20 8.90
N HIS A 239 10.84 13.51 7.77
CA HIS A 239 10.41 14.09 6.50
C HIS A 239 8.98 14.63 6.60
N ALA A 240 8.04 13.85 7.15
CA ALA A 240 6.66 14.28 7.34
C ALA A 240 6.52 15.50 8.26
N ALA A 241 7.46 15.69 9.20
CA ALA A 241 7.51 16.87 10.07
C ALA A 241 8.15 18.11 9.41
N GLY A 242 8.70 17.99 8.19
CA GLY A 242 9.34 19.10 7.47
C GLY A 242 10.63 19.63 8.10
N GLY A 243 11.27 18.84 8.98
CA GLY A 243 12.44 19.28 9.75
C GLY A 243 12.12 20.07 11.03
N ASP A 244 10.84 20.35 11.28
CA ASP A 244 10.32 21.01 12.49
C ASP A 244 9.69 19.98 13.45
N ASN A 245 9.01 20.47 14.49
CA ASN A 245 8.21 19.63 15.37
C ASN A 245 6.79 19.49 14.82
N LEU A 246 6.34 18.25 14.66
CA LEU A 246 4.93 17.94 14.40
C LEU A 246 4.31 17.43 15.70
N VAL A 247 3.52 18.28 16.37
CA VAL A 247 2.92 17.97 17.67
C VAL A 247 1.41 17.88 17.49
N ASP A 248 0.83 16.72 17.83
CA ASP A 248 -0.61 16.57 17.87
C ASP A 248 -1.22 17.55 18.90
N PRO A 249 -2.34 18.22 18.60
CA PRO A 249 -2.95 19.19 19.51
C PRO A 249 -3.33 18.64 20.89
N THR A 250 -3.51 17.33 21.01
CA THR A 250 -3.89 16.66 22.27
C THR A 250 -2.68 16.24 23.11
N ALA A 251 -1.45 16.41 22.61
CA ALA A 251 -0.25 16.08 23.34
C ALA A 251 0.07 17.13 24.43
N THR A 252 0.66 16.67 25.53
CA THR A 252 1.18 17.53 26.59
C THR A 252 2.70 17.59 26.51
N VAL A 253 3.26 18.76 26.19
CA VAL A 253 4.70 18.95 26.07
C VAL A 253 5.17 20.06 27.00
N THR A 254 6.00 19.70 27.98
CA THR A 254 6.69 20.65 28.88
C THR A 254 8.21 20.61 28.74
N GLY A 255 8.75 19.57 28.10
CA GLY A 255 10.17 19.42 27.81
C GLY A 255 10.59 20.01 26.46
N ARG A 256 11.83 19.74 26.01
CA ARG A 256 12.34 20.25 24.72
C ARG A 256 12.07 19.27 23.59
N CYS A 257 11.57 19.78 22.47
CA CYS A 257 11.41 19.03 21.22
C CYS A 257 12.22 19.68 20.10
N ARG A 258 12.96 18.89 19.32
CA ARG A 258 13.67 19.33 18.11
C ARG A 258 13.52 18.30 17.00
N ALA A 259 12.97 18.69 15.86
CA ALA A 259 12.71 17.80 14.74
C ALA A 259 12.00 16.50 15.21
N ALA A 260 10.87 16.64 15.90
CA ALA A 260 10.19 15.53 16.56
C ALA A 260 8.72 15.40 16.14
N VAL A 261 8.23 14.17 16.08
CA VAL A 261 6.81 13.86 15.86
C VAL A 261 6.21 13.38 17.17
N ILE A 262 5.23 14.11 17.70
CA ILE A 262 4.56 13.82 18.98
C ILE A 262 3.11 13.49 18.68
N GLY A 263 2.73 12.24 18.96
CA GLY A 263 1.41 11.69 18.65
C GLY A 263 0.31 12.11 19.63
N ALA A 264 -0.92 11.82 19.24
CA ALA A 264 -2.11 12.17 20.02
C ALA A 264 -2.05 11.66 21.46
N GLY A 265 -2.35 12.54 22.42
CA GLY A 265 -2.34 12.23 23.85
C GLY A 265 -0.98 11.86 24.44
N ALA A 266 0.12 12.01 23.69
CA ALA A 266 1.45 11.75 24.21
C ALA A 266 1.85 12.80 25.27
N VAL A 267 2.69 12.40 26.21
CA VAL A 267 3.16 13.25 27.32
C VAL A 267 4.68 13.33 27.30
N VAL A 268 5.23 14.53 27.08
CA VAL A 268 6.68 14.76 26.93
C VAL A 268 7.16 15.80 27.93
N HIS A 269 7.75 15.31 29.02
CA HIS A 269 8.38 16.15 30.03
C HIS A 269 9.90 16.27 29.85
N GLY A 270 10.53 15.26 29.23
CA GLY A 270 11.97 15.22 28.96
C GLY A 270 12.38 15.86 27.63
N ASP A 271 13.58 15.55 27.16
CA ASP A 271 14.07 16.03 25.86
C ASP A 271 13.88 14.99 24.76
N VAL A 272 13.43 15.44 23.59
CA VAL A 272 13.34 14.62 22.39
C VAL A 272 13.95 15.36 21.18
N GLU A 273 14.86 14.71 20.48
CA GLU A 273 15.54 15.23 19.29
C GLU A 273 15.54 14.18 18.17
N ARG A 274 15.08 14.53 16.97
CA ARG A 274 14.98 13.58 15.84
C ARG A 274 14.29 12.29 16.28
N ALA A 275 13.11 12.42 16.87
CA ALA A 275 12.43 11.33 17.55
C ALA A 275 10.94 11.32 17.27
N VAL A 276 10.34 10.13 17.38
CA VAL A 276 8.90 9.92 17.30
C VAL A 276 8.40 9.45 18.65
N VAL A 277 7.38 10.11 19.18
CA VAL A 277 6.66 9.67 20.39
C VAL A 277 5.26 9.25 19.94
N TRP A 278 4.97 7.96 19.99
CA TRP A 278 3.69 7.42 19.52
C TRP A 278 2.49 7.96 20.32
N PRO A 279 1.28 7.86 19.76
CA PRO A 279 0.06 8.20 20.49
C PRO A 279 0.01 7.55 21.88
N GLY A 280 -0.35 8.34 22.90
CA GLY A 280 -0.43 7.93 24.30
C GLY A 280 0.90 7.56 24.97
N ALA A 281 2.04 7.72 24.30
CA ALA A 281 3.35 7.40 24.86
C ALA A 281 3.86 8.49 25.82
N THR A 282 4.80 8.15 26.69
CA THR A 282 5.34 9.07 27.69
C THR A 282 6.86 9.16 27.64
N VAL A 283 7.39 10.37 27.77
CA VAL A 283 8.81 10.67 27.99
C VAL A 283 8.94 11.47 29.29
N GLY A 284 9.51 10.85 30.31
CA GLY A 284 9.67 11.42 31.65
C GLY A 284 10.68 12.58 31.70
N PRO A 285 10.65 13.40 32.77
CA PRO A 285 11.41 14.65 32.86
C PRO A 285 12.93 14.48 32.84
N ALA A 286 13.44 13.30 33.21
CA ALA A 286 14.87 12.98 33.19
C ALA A 286 15.33 12.30 31.88
N GLU A 287 14.40 11.91 31.01
CA GLU A 287 14.71 11.17 29.80
C GLU A 287 15.19 12.11 28.68
N ARG A 288 16.12 11.62 27.86
CA ARG A 288 16.62 12.30 26.67
C ARG A 288 16.64 11.29 25.52
N LEU A 289 15.76 11.48 24.55
CA LEU A 289 15.65 10.60 23.40
C LEU A 289 16.25 11.28 22.18
N ARG A 290 17.11 10.55 21.47
CA ARG A 290 17.68 10.97 20.21
C ARG A 290 17.69 9.82 19.22
N ASP A 291 17.31 10.10 17.97
CA ASP A 291 17.29 9.11 16.88
C ASP A 291 16.50 7.86 17.28
N ALA A 292 15.28 8.08 17.76
CA ALA A 292 14.51 7.05 18.45
C ALA A 292 13.00 7.17 18.25
N VAL A 293 12.33 6.02 18.42
CA VAL A 293 10.87 5.90 18.48
C VAL A 293 10.50 5.42 19.89
N ARG A 294 9.67 6.20 20.59
CA ARG A 294 9.07 5.85 21.89
C ARG A 294 7.65 5.32 21.66
N ALA A 295 7.41 4.10 22.12
CA ALA A 295 6.09 3.46 22.13
C ALA A 295 5.67 3.13 23.57
N GLY A 296 4.50 3.62 23.99
CA GLY A 296 4.05 3.51 25.37
C GLY A 296 5.00 4.22 26.36
N THR A 297 5.13 3.70 27.57
CA THR A 297 5.88 4.36 28.64
C THR A 297 7.36 3.97 28.69
N VAL A 298 7.73 2.77 28.24
CA VAL A 298 9.09 2.22 28.45
C VAL A 298 9.81 1.89 27.15
N LEU A 299 9.09 1.47 26.11
CA LEU A 299 9.74 0.92 24.92
C LEU A 299 10.33 2.05 24.05
N THR A 300 11.66 2.07 23.95
CA THR A 300 12.38 2.93 23.01
C THR A 300 13.14 2.07 22.01
N VAL A 301 12.95 2.37 20.72
CA VAL A 301 13.70 1.74 19.63
C VAL A 301 14.56 2.79 18.97
N HIS A 302 15.86 2.58 18.93
CA HIS A 302 16.80 3.48 18.27
C HIS A 302 16.95 3.13 16.80
N GLY A 303 17.07 4.15 15.97
CA GLY A 303 17.38 4.01 14.55
C GLY A 303 18.03 5.29 14.08
N THR A 304 19.25 5.20 13.58
CA THR A 304 19.92 6.37 12.99
C THR A 304 19.43 6.51 11.55
N PRO A 305 18.68 7.58 11.20
CA PRO A 305 18.30 7.80 9.82
C PRO A 305 19.56 7.89 8.97
N PRO A 306 19.54 7.39 7.72
CA PRO A 306 20.64 7.63 6.81
C PRO A 306 20.91 9.14 6.77
N THR A 307 22.18 9.52 6.88
CA THR A 307 22.55 10.93 6.68
C THR A 307 22.01 11.33 5.32
N SER A 308 21.29 12.45 5.27
CA SER A 308 20.76 13.02 4.05
C SER A 308 21.93 13.41 3.12
N GLY A 309 22.53 12.42 2.46
CA GLY A 309 23.06 12.61 1.13
C GLY A 309 21.85 12.97 0.30
N ARG A 310 21.87 14.20 -0.21
CA ARG A 310 21.07 14.75 -1.32
C ARG A 310 20.01 13.77 -1.82
N GLY A 311 18.73 14.19 -1.77
CA GLY A 311 17.67 13.48 -2.49
C GLY A 311 18.23 12.95 -3.81
N ASN A 312 18.06 11.65 -4.03
CA ASN A 312 18.37 11.04 -5.30
C ASN A 312 17.44 11.71 -6.31
N ILE A 313 17.95 12.79 -6.92
CA ILE A 313 17.47 13.35 -8.18
C ILE A 313 17.73 12.30 -9.26
#